data_AF-A0A6C0UB07-F1
#
_entry.id   AF-A0A6C0UB07-F1
#
_cell.length_a   1.000
_cell.length_b   1.000
_cell.length_c   1.000
_cell.angle_alpha   90.00
_cell.angle_beta   90.00
_cell.angle_gamma   90.00
#
_symmetry.space_group_name_H-M   'P 1'
#
loop_
_entity.id
_entity.type
_entity.pdbx_description
1 polymer ?
#
loop_
_entity_poly.entity_id
_entity_poly.type
_entity_poly.pdbx_seq_one_letter_code
_entity_poly.pdbx_strand_id
1 'polypeptide(L)'
;MKLSFIGSAHGTPSVKSFTKEGVRQYPLIKHFNSTDYEVEKSREGLRERVKYIQTHAARGDCMLKGYLTKPLSNESRAGAVDRDAPTENLILDIDGLTLPTLPAFEPPLDRTVLQEACEHIIQGLPAPFHDVSYIVHASSSLGMKGQKISLHIEFWLSGPTAPRALKEYVTYLNFAVELFNKNLTLTASGTALSYGLDRSVVDNTHIIYIGTPRFFDGLVDPIPDENDRIFLVEKTNLTLALAEEIEKHADASKNRRATTERVNALRATMGLPPHKEKSQMVSVNGQRIHVVTNPEEVAMTFAADNGDFVAYNVNGGDSAAYYVLKHKPQIVRNFKGEPNFLFEIADPETYHWHLEQFIGKVEPGKETGKVPPMPLVFRDEASNGYYNALLNTETGQIARIAKASRDGLPDWMVQYEGVMPDNVPIWNFQFNPQRDQSICFTDRFLNKYIPSEYMRYDNAMPSNYTAPLSYDTGLELERYCPVIAELILHVVGRDVATFNHFLNWLATAIQIKDKLATAWILQGTQGTGKGIFFDNILTPWSGTASGIANLTPPRCDWRILRTSSTSG
;
A
#
# COMPACT_ATOMS: atom_id res chain seq x y z
N MET A 1 36.45 13.19 4.42
CA MET A 1 34.99 12.99 4.47
C MET A 1 34.57 12.05 3.35
N LYS A 2 33.80 11.01 3.68
CA LYS A 2 33.29 10.06 2.69
C LYS A 2 32.13 10.67 1.88
N LEU A 3 31.98 10.26 0.63
CA LEU A 3 30.81 10.46 -0.23
C LEU A 3 30.42 9.11 -0.83
N SER A 4 29.13 8.86 -0.95
CA SER A 4 28.59 7.66 -1.58
C SER A 4 27.58 8.04 -2.66
N PHE A 5 27.79 7.55 -3.88
CA PHE A 5 26.88 7.70 -5.01
C PHE A 5 26.33 6.33 -5.40
N ILE A 6 25.10 6.30 -5.89
CA ILE A 6 24.45 5.10 -6.42
C ILE A 6 23.86 5.38 -7.80
N GLY A 7 24.18 4.51 -8.75
CA GLY A 7 23.65 4.52 -10.11
C GLY A 7 22.86 3.24 -10.41
N SER A 8 21.91 3.31 -11.33
CA SER A 8 21.16 2.12 -11.76
C SER A 8 22.12 1.08 -12.35
N ALA A 9 22.03 -0.17 -11.87
CA ALA A 9 22.81 -1.27 -12.44
C ALA A 9 22.47 -1.59 -13.90
N HIS A 10 21.33 -1.07 -14.38
CA HIS A 10 20.81 -1.27 -15.73
C HIS A 10 20.85 0.02 -16.57
N GLY A 11 21.57 1.05 -16.12
CA GLY A 11 21.75 2.30 -16.87
C GLY A 11 20.49 3.16 -16.97
N THR A 12 19.48 2.93 -16.13
CA THR A 12 18.30 3.81 -16.05
C THR A 12 18.65 5.08 -15.27
N PRO A 13 18.60 6.28 -15.87
CA PRO A 13 18.95 7.52 -15.18
C PRO A 13 17.85 7.90 -14.17
N SER A 14 18.27 8.25 -12.96
CA SER A 14 17.40 8.65 -11.84
C SER A 14 16.96 10.12 -11.96
N VAL A 15 16.29 10.45 -13.06
CA VAL A 15 15.91 11.83 -13.40
C VAL A 15 14.39 11.97 -13.52
N LYS A 16 13.87 13.15 -13.17
CA LYS A 16 12.50 13.54 -13.49
C LYS A 16 12.41 13.94 -14.96
N SER A 17 11.26 13.67 -15.57
CA SER A 17 10.95 14.14 -16.92
C SER A 17 9.69 15.00 -16.92
N PHE A 18 9.72 16.12 -17.62
CA PHE A 18 8.60 17.05 -17.76
C PHE A 18 8.08 17.02 -19.20
N THR A 19 6.77 16.81 -19.35
CA THR A 19 6.05 16.81 -20.63
C THR A 19 4.83 17.72 -20.51
N LYS A 20 4.16 18.04 -21.63
CA LYS A 20 2.94 18.87 -21.58
C LYS A 20 1.78 18.18 -20.85
N GLU A 21 1.77 16.85 -20.86
CA GLU A 21 0.75 16.00 -20.21
C GLU A 21 1.00 15.83 -18.71
N GLY A 22 2.21 16.15 -18.22
CA GLY A 22 2.52 16.13 -16.80
C GLY A 22 3.98 15.83 -16.48
N VAL A 23 4.23 15.43 -15.22
CA VAL A 23 5.56 15.14 -14.70
C VAL A 23 5.71 13.63 -14.49
N ARG A 24 6.70 13.02 -15.16
CA ARG A 24 7.13 11.66 -14.85
C ARG A 24 8.12 11.71 -13.69
N GLN A 25 7.74 11.10 -12.57
CA GLN A 25 8.55 11.02 -11.36
C GLN A 25 9.82 10.17 -11.58
N TYR A 26 10.73 10.21 -10.61
CA TYR A 26 11.95 9.40 -10.65
C TYR A 26 11.63 7.90 -10.80
N PRO A 27 12.43 7.15 -11.59
CA PRO A 27 12.19 5.72 -11.80
C PRO A 27 12.39 4.92 -10.52
N LEU A 28 11.58 3.87 -10.35
CA LEU A 28 11.71 2.90 -9.26
C LEU A 28 12.86 1.92 -9.57
N ILE A 29 14.07 2.27 -9.13
CA ILE A 29 15.26 1.45 -9.33
C ILE A 29 15.43 0.48 -8.15
N LYS A 30 15.48 -0.82 -8.45
CA LYS A 30 15.70 -1.87 -7.44
C LYS A 30 17.18 -2.16 -7.21
N HIS A 31 17.96 -2.26 -8.29
CA HIS A 31 19.37 -2.70 -8.26
C HIS A 31 20.31 -1.55 -8.61
N PHE A 32 21.33 -1.36 -7.78
CA PHE A 32 22.29 -0.27 -7.88
C PHE A 32 23.72 -0.77 -7.96
N ASN A 33 24.57 0.03 -8.57
CA ASN A 33 26.02 0.00 -8.40
C ASN A 33 26.42 1.23 -7.58
N SER A 34 27.38 1.09 -6.67
CA SER A 34 27.84 2.22 -5.85
C SER A 34 29.22 2.72 -6.27
N THR A 35 29.48 4.01 -6.06
CA THR A 35 30.82 4.61 -6.15
C THR A 35 31.05 5.48 -4.92
N ASP A 36 32.15 5.21 -4.21
CA ASP A 36 32.53 5.95 -3.00
C ASP A 36 33.77 6.80 -3.27
N TYR A 37 33.81 8.00 -2.67
CA TYR A 37 34.97 8.89 -2.68
C TYR A 37 35.32 9.31 -1.27
N GLU A 38 36.57 9.69 -1.05
CA GLU A 38 37.01 10.42 0.13
C GLU A 38 37.64 11.74 -0.30
N VAL A 39 37.17 12.83 0.30
CA VAL A 39 37.70 14.18 0.08
C VAL A 39 38.28 14.72 1.38
N GLU A 40 39.36 15.49 1.29
CA GLU A 40 39.92 16.16 2.46
C GLU A 40 38.98 17.27 2.95
N LYS A 41 38.97 17.57 4.25
CA LYS A 41 38.18 18.66 4.85
C LYS A 41 38.88 20.01 4.64
N SER A 42 39.17 20.33 3.37
CA SER A 42 39.86 21.53 2.91
C SER A 42 39.03 22.28 1.86
N ARG A 43 39.46 23.47 1.47
CA ARG A 43 38.77 24.27 0.45
C ARG A 43 38.80 23.56 -0.91
N GLU A 44 39.94 22.97 -1.24
CA GLU A 44 40.14 22.14 -2.42
C GLU A 44 39.25 20.89 -2.38
N GLY A 45 39.17 20.21 -1.22
CA GLY A 45 38.30 19.05 -1.07
C GLY A 45 36.80 19.39 -1.21
N LEU A 46 36.39 20.60 -0.83
CA LEU A 46 35.01 21.07 -1.04
C LEU A 46 34.71 21.31 -2.53
N ARG A 47 35.69 21.82 -3.29
CA ARG A 47 35.59 21.95 -4.76
C ARG A 47 35.59 20.57 -5.44
N GLU A 48 36.41 19.62 -4.98
CA GLU A 48 36.39 18.24 -5.47
C GLU A 48 35.04 17.57 -5.22
N ARG A 49 34.46 17.79 -4.03
CA ARG A 49 33.12 17.32 -3.71
C ARG A 49 32.08 17.78 -4.72
N VAL A 50 32.04 19.09 -5.02
CA VAL A 50 31.12 19.64 -6.04
C VAL A 50 31.35 18.99 -7.40
N LYS A 51 32.61 18.80 -7.80
CA LYS A 51 32.95 18.15 -9.06
C LYS A 51 32.46 16.70 -9.12
N TYR A 52 32.57 15.92 -8.04
CA TYR A 52 32.02 14.56 -7.99
C TYR A 52 30.50 14.57 -8.09
N ILE A 53 29.83 15.48 -7.38
CA ILE A 53 28.37 15.62 -7.44
C ILE A 53 27.94 15.96 -8.88
N GLN A 54 28.57 16.95 -9.54
CA GLN A 54 28.29 17.31 -10.93
C GLN A 54 28.53 16.14 -11.90
N THR A 55 29.62 15.38 -11.71
CA THR A 55 29.95 14.20 -12.53
C THR A 55 28.86 13.13 -12.44
N HIS A 56 28.36 12.85 -11.24
CA HIS A 56 27.29 11.88 -11.02
C HIS A 56 25.92 12.40 -11.43
N ALA A 57 25.67 13.70 -11.26
CA ALA A 57 24.47 14.37 -11.77
C ALA A 57 24.33 14.22 -13.29
N ALA A 58 25.42 14.44 -14.05
CA ALA A 58 25.44 14.28 -15.51
C ALA A 58 25.12 12.84 -15.97
N ARG A 59 25.38 11.83 -15.12
CA ARG A 59 25.04 10.42 -15.39
C ARG A 59 23.60 10.05 -15.02
N GLY A 60 22.91 10.92 -14.28
CA GLY A 60 21.63 10.60 -13.66
C GLY A 60 21.76 9.66 -12.46
N ASP A 61 22.91 9.67 -11.78
CA ASP A 61 23.09 8.96 -10.52
C ASP A 61 22.45 9.73 -9.35
N CYS A 62 22.38 9.10 -8.19
CA CYS A 62 21.97 9.75 -6.95
C CYS A 62 23.12 9.81 -5.96
N MET A 63 23.08 10.80 -5.05
CA MET A 63 23.95 10.83 -3.88
C MET A 63 23.21 10.23 -2.68
N LEU A 64 23.90 9.48 -1.83
CA LEU A 64 23.37 9.08 -0.53
C LEU A 64 23.74 10.13 0.51
N LYS A 65 22.79 10.50 1.38
CA LYS A 65 23.08 11.44 2.46
C LYS A 65 24.04 10.83 3.49
N GLY A 66 23.79 9.58 3.86
CA GLY A 66 24.69 8.77 4.69
C GLY A 66 25.70 7.99 3.85
N TYR A 67 26.28 6.97 4.45
CA TYR A 67 27.32 6.15 3.80
C TYR A 67 26.88 4.70 3.68
N LEU A 68 27.34 4.05 2.61
CA LEU A 68 27.18 2.60 2.46
C LEU A 68 28.13 1.84 3.40
N THR A 69 27.62 0.77 4.00
CA THR A 69 28.40 -0.17 4.82
C THR A 69 29.18 -1.17 3.97
N LYS A 70 28.78 -1.35 2.71
CA LYS A 70 29.46 -2.16 1.70
C LYS A 70 29.24 -1.59 0.29
N PRO A 71 30.16 -1.81 -0.65
CA PRO A 71 29.91 -1.53 -2.05
C PRO A 71 28.72 -2.35 -2.58
N LEU A 72 27.93 -1.74 -3.46
CA LEU A 72 26.84 -2.40 -4.19
C LEU A 72 27.27 -2.74 -5.61
N SER A 73 26.95 -3.95 -6.04
CA SER A 73 27.13 -4.42 -7.42
C SER A 73 25.88 -5.19 -7.87
N ASN A 74 25.06 -4.54 -8.71
CA ASN A 74 23.79 -5.05 -9.21
C ASN A 74 22.90 -5.66 -8.09
N GLU A 75 22.79 -4.94 -6.98
CA GLU A 75 22.03 -5.41 -5.82
C GLU A 75 21.19 -4.30 -5.20
N SER A 76 20.25 -4.71 -4.34
CA SER A 76 19.42 -3.77 -3.59
C SER A 76 20.24 -3.02 -2.54
N ARG A 77 19.97 -1.72 -2.37
CA ARG A 77 20.53 -0.92 -1.28
C ARG A 77 19.90 -1.23 0.09
N ALA A 78 18.83 -2.02 0.13
CA ALA A 78 18.08 -2.27 1.37
C ALA A 78 19.00 -2.88 2.44
N GLY A 79 19.08 -2.21 3.60
CA GLY A 79 19.95 -2.63 4.70
C GLY A 79 21.46 -2.36 4.49
N ALA A 80 21.86 -1.70 3.41
CA ALA A 80 23.26 -1.41 3.10
C ALA A 80 23.74 -0.03 3.60
N VAL A 81 22.91 0.70 4.33
CA VAL A 81 23.23 2.01 4.90
C VAL A 81 23.14 1.94 6.41
N ASP A 82 24.16 2.43 7.10
CA ASP A 82 24.10 2.64 8.54
C ASP A 82 23.26 3.89 8.84
N ARG A 83 22.03 3.67 9.32
CA ARG A 83 21.07 4.74 9.57
C ARG A 83 21.47 5.62 10.76
N ASP A 84 22.21 5.06 11.71
CA ASP A 84 22.48 5.66 13.02
C ASP A 84 23.90 6.22 13.12
N ALA A 85 24.77 5.88 12.16
CA ALA A 85 26.13 6.41 12.07
C ALA A 85 26.15 7.95 12.14
N PRO A 86 27.02 8.55 12.98
CA PRO A 86 27.28 9.98 12.96
C PRO A 86 27.71 10.45 11.57
N THR A 87 27.24 11.62 11.16
CA THR A 87 27.56 12.23 9.86
C THR A 87 28.22 13.59 10.05
N GLU A 88 29.05 13.97 9.09
CA GLU A 88 29.59 15.32 8.99
C GLU A 88 28.92 16.14 7.88
N ASN A 89 27.79 15.66 7.35
CA ASN A 89 27.06 16.30 6.27
C ASN A 89 25.66 16.73 6.73
N LEU A 90 25.34 18.02 6.59
CA LEU A 90 24.00 18.57 6.79
C LEU A 90 23.48 19.07 5.45
N ILE A 91 22.31 18.59 5.05
CA ILE A 91 21.58 19.09 3.89
C ILE A 91 20.27 19.68 4.39
N LEU A 92 20.07 20.97 4.17
CA LEU A 92 18.79 21.64 4.36
C LEU A 92 18.00 21.51 3.06
N ASP A 93 16.87 20.79 3.11
CA ASP A 93 15.98 20.63 1.97
C ASP A 93 14.87 21.67 2.03
N ILE A 94 14.98 22.68 1.19
CA ILE A 94 13.96 23.72 1.06
C ILE A 94 12.94 23.19 0.05
N ASP A 95 11.68 23.08 0.46
CA ASP A 95 10.60 22.61 -0.41
C ASP A 95 9.42 23.58 -0.46
N GLY A 96 9.21 24.18 -1.63
CA GLY A 96 8.02 24.96 -1.92
C GLY A 96 7.94 26.29 -1.17
N LEU A 97 9.08 26.84 -0.74
CA LEU A 97 9.17 28.04 0.09
C LEU A 97 8.87 29.30 -0.72
N THR A 98 8.04 30.20 -0.17
CA THR A 98 7.82 31.53 -0.77
C THR A 98 8.71 32.55 -0.08
N LEU A 99 9.51 33.29 -0.85
CA LEU A 99 10.37 34.38 -0.36
C LEU A 99 9.70 35.74 -0.66
N PRO A 100 9.09 36.43 0.33
CA PRO A 100 8.27 37.62 0.06
C PRO A 100 9.03 38.82 -0.49
N THR A 101 10.34 38.88 -0.27
CA THR A 101 11.18 40.06 -0.55
C THR A 101 12.02 39.94 -1.81
N LEU A 102 11.97 38.81 -2.52
CA LEU A 102 12.66 38.63 -3.79
C LEU A 102 11.68 38.77 -4.95
N PRO A 103 12.12 39.34 -6.10
CA PRO A 103 11.30 39.36 -7.31
C PRO A 103 10.88 37.95 -7.72
N ALA A 104 9.87 37.85 -8.58
CA ALA A 104 9.42 36.57 -9.10
C ALA A 104 10.60 35.80 -9.71
N PHE A 105 10.74 34.52 -9.35
CA PHE A 105 11.69 33.58 -9.94
C PHE A 105 11.26 33.25 -11.36
N GLU A 106 11.46 34.20 -12.28
CA GLU A 106 11.15 34.04 -13.69
C GLU A 106 12.32 33.35 -14.41
N PRO A 107 12.07 32.25 -15.12
CA PRO A 107 13.08 31.62 -15.96
C PRO A 107 13.59 32.55 -17.08
N PRO A 108 14.86 32.40 -17.53
CA PRO A 108 15.84 31.43 -17.06
C PRO A 108 16.48 31.87 -15.73
N LEU A 109 16.67 30.88 -14.85
CA LEU A 109 17.34 31.02 -13.56
C LEU A 109 18.81 30.65 -13.73
N ASP A 110 19.69 31.52 -13.26
CA ASP A 110 21.14 31.30 -13.27
C ASP A 110 21.72 31.16 -11.84
N ARG A 111 23.02 30.92 -11.75
CA ARG A 111 23.72 30.82 -10.46
C ARG A 111 23.53 32.05 -9.57
N THR A 112 23.49 33.25 -10.13
CA THR A 112 23.39 34.50 -9.35
C THR A 112 22.06 34.54 -8.61
N VAL A 113 20.96 34.28 -9.33
CA VAL A 113 19.61 34.26 -8.76
C VAL A 113 19.47 33.18 -7.68
N LEU A 114 20.00 31.98 -7.94
CA LEU A 114 19.98 30.88 -6.98
C LEU A 114 20.82 31.18 -5.73
N GLN A 115 21.98 31.83 -5.91
CA GLN A 115 22.82 32.25 -4.79
C GLN A 115 22.13 33.32 -3.94
N GLU A 116 21.52 34.34 -4.55
CA GLU A 116 20.76 35.38 -3.83
C GLU A 116 19.61 34.78 -3.00
N ALA A 117 18.90 33.80 -3.55
CA ALA A 117 17.85 33.06 -2.85
C ALA A 117 18.40 32.32 -1.62
N CYS A 118 19.50 31.58 -1.80
CA CYS A 118 20.17 30.87 -0.71
C CYS A 118 20.68 31.83 0.36
N GLU A 119 21.29 32.96 -0.02
CA GLU A 119 21.76 33.97 0.92
C GLU A 119 20.61 34.56 1.73
N HIS A 120 19.46 34.85 1.10
CA HIS A 120 18.29 35.32 1.83
C HIS A 120 17.81 34.30 2.88
N ILE A 121 17.79 33.01 2.54
CA ILE A 121 17.45 31.94 3.49
C ILE A 121 18.48 31.87 4.62
N ILE A 122 19.78 31.91 4.29
CA ILE A 122 20.89 31.83 5.25
C ILE A 122 20.86 33.01 6.22
N GLN A 123 20.56 34.23 5.78
CA GLN A 123 20.42 35.39 6.66
C GLN A 123 19.30 35.22 7.69
N GLY A 124 18.26 34.43 7.37
CA GLY A 124 17.20 34.08 8.32
C GLY A 124 17.56 32.96 9.30
N LEU A 125 18.63 32.19 9.04
CA LEU A 125 19.10 31.12 9.92
C LEU A 125 19.90 31.67 11.12
N PRO A 126 20.16 30.87 12.17
CA PRO A 126 21.05 31.26 13.26
C PRO A 126 22.46 31.65 12.79
N ALA A 127 23.13 32.48 13.59
CA ALA A 127 24.44 33.08 13.27
C ALA A 127 25.51 32.09 12.76
N PRO A 128 25.62 30.83 13.25
CA PRO A 128 26.62 29.89 12.73
C PRO A 128 26.52 29.58 11.23
N PHE A 129 25.40 29.84 10.57
CA PHE A 129 25.23 29.58 9.13
C PHE A 129 25.74 30.71 8.24
N HIS A 130 25.95 31.92 8.77
CA HIS A 130 26.07 33.14 7.96
C HIS A 130 27.38 33.23 7.16
N ASP A 131 28.47 32.68 7.71
CA ASP A 131 29.83 32.84 7.19
C ASP A 131 30.48 31.51 6.73
N VAL A 132 29.67 30.45 6.62
CA VAL A 132 30.13 29.10 6.23
C VAL A 132 29.85 28.82 4.76
N SER A 133 30.84 28.24 4.08
CA SER A 133 30.73 27.80 2.69
C SER A 133 29.69 26.69 2.55
N TYR A 134 28.93 26.69 1.45
CA TYR A 134 27.86 25.72 1.22
C TYR A 134 27.71 25.35 -0.25
N ILE A 135 27.17 24.16 -0.51
CA ILE A 135 26.88 23.67 -1.85
C ILE A 135 25.38 23.80 -2.09
N VAL A 136 25.00 24.37 -3.23
CA VAL A 136 23.60 24.50 -3.66
C VAL A 136 23.27 23.37 -4.62
N HIS A 137 22.17 22.65 -4.40
CA HIS A 137 21.58 21.75 -5.40
C HIS A 137 20.16 22.22 -5.75
N ALA A 138 19.95 22.79 -6.93
CA ALA A 138 18.63 23.17 -7.40
C ALA A 138 17.75 21.92 -7.57
N SER A 139 16.51 21.97 -7.06
CA SER A 139 15.57 20.86 -7.24
C SER A 139 15.23 20.69 -8.72
N SER A 140 14.98 19.44 -9.14
CA SER A 140 14.58 19.14 -10.53
C SER A 140 13.30 19.86 -10.97
N SER A 141 12.45 20.30 -10.03
CA SER A 141 11.19 21.00 -10.30
C SER A 141 11.26 22.53 -10.07
N LEU A 142 12.44 23.08 -9.74
CA LEU A 142 12.59 24.51 -9.52
C LEU A 142 12.28 25.30 -10.81
N GLY A 143 11.53 26.39 -10.69
CA GLY A 143 11.03 27.18 -11.82
C GLY A 143 9.75 26.63 -12.47
N MET A 144 9.26 25.46 -12.07
CA MET A 144 8.01 24.87 -12.62
C MET A 144 6.75 25.23 -11.82
N LYS A 145 6.90 25.78 -10.59
CA LYS A 145 5.79 26.05 -9.66
C LYS A 145 5.71 27.54 -9.27
N GLY A 146 5.84 28.43 -10.25
CA GLY A 146 5.78 29.88 -10.04
C GLY A 146 6.88 30.36 -9.10
N GLN A 147 6.52 31.17 -8.09
CA GLN A 147 7.48 31.81 -7.17
C GLN A 147 7.97 30.92 -6.01
N LYS A 148 7.66 29.62 -6.04
CA LYS A 148 8.08 28.70 -4.99
C LYS A 148 9.50 28.19 -5.26
N ILE A 149 10.34 28.27 -4.23
CA ILE A 149 11.72 27.80 -4.28
C ILE A 149 11.78 26.42 -3.65
N SER A 150 12.36 25.48 -4.40
CA SER A 150 12.81 24.20 -3.88
C SER A 150 14.27 23.96 -4.27
N LEU A 151 15.14 23.77 -3.28
CA LEU A 151 16.57 23.49 -3.47
C LEU A 151 17.17 22.89 -2.19
N HIS A 152 18.32 22.25 -2.32
CA HIS A 152 19.11 21.81 -1.18
C HIS A 152 20.26 22.78 -0.91
N ILE A 153 20.52 23.06 0.36
CA ILE A 153 21.70 23.79 0.84
C ILE A 153 22.51 22.86 1.72
N GLU A 154 23.70 22.49 1.26
CA GLU A 154 24.56 21.50 1.91
C GLU A 154 25.76 22.16 2.62
N PHE A 155 25.97 21.76 3.88
CA PHE A 155 27.05 22.23 4.74
C PHE A 155 27.88 21.05 5.26
N TRP A 156 29.20 21.24 5.33
CA TRP A 156 30.06 20.39 6.14
C TRP A 156 29.97 20.76 7.60
N LEU A 157 29.68 19.80 8.47
CA LEU A 157 29.70 19.98 9.90
C LEU A 157 31.14 19.95 10.42
N SER A 158 31.42 20.77 11.42
CA SER A 158 32.72 20.82 12.12
C SER A 158 33.11 19.46 12.73
N GLY A 159 32.14 18.68 13.20
CA GLY A 159 32.37 17.33 13.69
C GLY A 159 31.19 16.36 13.48
N PRO A 160 31.40 15.06 13.75
CA PRO A 160 30.39 14.03 13.56
C PRO A 160 29.17 14.25 14.45
N THR A 161 27.98 14.22 13.85
CA THR A 161 26.72 14.49 14.53
C THR A 161 25.70 13.39 14.27
N ALA A 162 24.98 12.98 15.32
CA ALA A 162 23.95 11.95 15.21
C ALA A 162 22.77 12.44 14.31
N PRO A 163 22.32 11.64 13.32
CA PRO A 163 21.22 12.03 12.41
C PRO A 163 19.93 12.41 13.14
N ARG A 164 19.62 11.72 14.25
CA ARG A 164 18.46 12.02 15.08
C ARG A 164 18.52 13.43 15.69
N ALA A 165 19.70 13.87 16.14
CA ALA A 165 19.88 15.20 16.71
C ALA A 165 19.73 16.29 15.64
N LEU A 166 20.26 16.06 14.43
CA LEU A 166 20.04 16.94 13.28
C LEU A 166 18.55 17.05 12.93
N LYS A 167 17.81 15.93 12.95
CA LYS A 167 16.37 15.91 12.67
C LYS A 167 15.57 16.74 13.65
N GLU A 168 15.87 16.64 14.95
CA GLU A 168 15.21 17.47 15.96
C GLU A 168 15.60 18.95 15.82
N TYR A 169 16.86 19.24 15.49
CA TYR A 169 17.30 20.62 15.28
C TYR A 169 16.66 21.27 14.04
N VAL A 170 16.60 20.58 12.90
CA VAL A 170 15.91 21.04 11.68
C VAL A 170 14.41 21.19 11.90
N THR A 171 13.81 20.31 12.70
CA THR A 171 12.40 20.45 13.11
C THR A 171 12.20 21.71 13.95
N TYR A 172 13.11 22.01 14.88
CA TYR A 172 13.09 23.25 15.66
C TYR A 172 13.20 24.49 14.77
N LEU A 173 14.11 24.50 13.78
CA LEU A 173 14.29 25.63 12.86
C LEU A 173 12.99 26.00 12.14
N ASN A 174 12.16 25.02 11.77
CA ASN A 174 10.86 25.29 11.15
C ASN A 174 9.91 26.13 12.03
N PHE A 175 10.06 26.07 13.35
CA PHE A 175 9.26 26.86 14.27
C PHE A 175 9.95 28.15 14.71
N ALA A 176 11.27 28.12 14.88
CA ALA A 176 12.05 29.23 15.40
C ALA A 176 12.35 30.31 14.35
N VAL A 177 12.56 29.91 13.09
CA VAL A 177 12.82 30.84 12.00
C VAL A 177 11.49 31.29 11.42
N GLU A 178 11.24 32.60 11.46
CA GLU A 178 9.98 33.21 11.04
C GLU A 178 9.60 32.85 9.60
N LEU A 179 10.59 32.81 8.70
CA LEU A 179 10.42 32.45 7.30
C LEU A 179 9.79 31.06 7.14
N PHE A 180 10.30 30.05 7.85
CA PHE A 180 9.77 28.69 7.78
C PHE A 180 8.44 28.56 8.52
N ASN A 181 8.30 29.20 9.69
CA ASN A 181 7.07 29.13 10.49
C ASN A 181 5.85 29.66 9.73
N LYS A 182 6.03 30.77 9.01
CA LYS A 182 4.99 31.38 8.14
C LYS A 182 4.61 30.50 6.96
N ASN A 183 5.54 29.68 6.46
CA ASN A 183 5.30 28.76 5.35
C ASN A 183 4.78 27.37 5.80
N LEU A 184 4.62 27.12 7.11
CA LEU A 184 3.99 25.90 7.60
C LEU A 184 2.53 25.84 7.18
N THR A 185 2.16 24.75 6.50
CA THR A 185 0.78 24.46 6.07
C THR A 185 0.37 23.06 6.55
N LEU A 186 -0.90 22.71 6.40
CA LEU A 186 -1.34 21.33 6.63
C LEU A 186 -1.01 20.46 5.42
N THR A 187 -0.68 19.19 5.67
CA THR A 187 -0.64 18.17 4.63
C THR A 187 -2.03 17.98 4.01
N ALA A 188 -2.09 17.33 2.85
CA ALA A 188 -3.37 17.08 2.17
C ALA A 188 -4.36 16.31 3.06
N SER A 189 -3.88 15.43 3.93
CA SER A 189 -4.68 14.72 4.93
C SER A 189 -5.24 15.62 6.05
N GLY A 190 -4.72 16.83 6.23
CA GLY A 190 -5.16 17.76 7.28
C GLY A 190 -4.70 17.40 8.71
N THR A 191 -3.92 16.34 8.88
CA THR A 191 -3.54 15.78 10.19
C THR A 191 -2.08 16.04 10.57
N ALA A 192 -1.25 16.48 9.64
CA ALA A 192 0.16 16.77 9.86
C ALA A 192 0.57 18.11 9.23
N LEU A 193 1.80 18.55 9.51
CA LEU A 193 2.40 19.74 8.90
C LEU A 193 3.12 19.37 7.60
N SER A 194 2.91 20.18 6.56
CA SER A 194 3.82 20.32 5.43
C SER A 194 4.86 21.39 5.79
N TYR A 195 6.12 20.99 5.77
CA TYR A 195 7.27 21.81 6.19
C TYR A 195 7.93 22.45 4.97
N GLY A 196 8.23 23.74 5.06
CA GLY A 196 9.02 24.43 4.02
C GLY A 196 10.51 24.10 4.08
N LEU A 197 11.00 23.64 5.23
CA LEU A 197 12.30 23.02 5.41
C LEU A 197 12.07 21.54 5.79
N ASP A 198 12.26 20.63 4.85
CA ASP A 198 12.02 19.20 5.08
C ASP A 198 13.03 18.65 6.11
N ARG A 199 12.48 17.93 7.10
CA ARG A 199 13.19 17.28 8.19
C ARG A 199 13.62 15.85 7.87
N SER A 200 13.21 15.29 6.74
CA SER A 200 13.47 13.89 6.40
C SER A 200 14.88 13.72 5.81
N VAL A 201 15.32 14.65 4.96
CA VAL A 201 16.60 14.58 4.22
C VAL A 201 17.82 14.40 5.11
N VAL A 202 17.76 14.84 6.37
CA VAL A 202 18.85 14.62 7.35
C VAL A 202 18.95 13.18 7.87
N ASP A 203 18.08 12.27 7.49
CA ASP A 203 18.22 10.84 7.78
C ASP A 203 19.18 10.17 6.79
N ASN A 204 20.14 9.39 7.31
CA ASN A 204 21.23 8.82 6.52
C ASN A 204 20.78 7.91 5.37
N THR A 205 19.57 7.37 5.43
CA THR A 205 19.03 6.48 4.40
C THR A 205 18.45 7.21 3.19
N HIS A 206 18.39 8.54 3.23
CA HIS A 206 17.86 9.35 2.15
C HIS A 206 18.74 9.31 0.90
N ILE A 207 18.07 9.16 -0.24
CA ILE A 207 18.63 9.34 -1.56
C ILE A 207 18.40 10.81 -1.95
N ILE A 208 19.46 11.48 -2.35
CA ILE A 208 19.43 12.82 -2.92
C ILE A 208 19.53 12.67 -4.43
N TYR A 209 18.42 12.94 -5.11
CA TYR A 209 18.37 12.95 -6.57
C TYR A 209 19.07 14.20 -7.08
N ILE A 210 20.21 14.00 -7.75
CA ILE A 210 21.07 15.10 -8.24
C ILE A 210 21.08 15.19 -9.77
N GLY A 211 20.48 14.23 -10.47
CA GLY A 211 20.51 14.18 -11.93
C GLY A 211 19.72 15.31 -12.61
N THR A 212 20.25 15.81 -13.73
CA THR A 212 19.61 16.86 -14.53
C THR A 212 18.26 16.37 -15.06
N PRO A 213 17.15 17.08 -14.78
CA PRO A 213 15.83 16.72 -15.32
C PRO A 213 15.79 16.84 -16.84
N ARG A 214 14.84 16.12 -17.46
CA ARG A 214 14.62 16.16 -18.91
C ARG A 214 13.33 16.87 -19.24
N PHE A 215 13.37 17.72 -20.25
CA PHE A 215 12.21 18.47 -20.75
C PHE A 215 11.89 18.02 -22.17
N PHE A 216 10.61 17.73 -22.42
CA PHE A 216 10.11 17.26 -23.71
C PHE A 216 9.02 18.21 -24.24
N ASP A 217 8.55 17.96 -25.47
CA ASP A 217 7.39 18.63 -26.09
C ASP A 217 7.48 20.17 -26.20
N GLY A 218 8.72 20.67 -26.27
CA GLY A 218 9.02 22.09 -26.36
C GLY A 218 8.96 22.83 -25.02
N LEU A 219 8.89 22.12 -23.88
CA LEU A 219 9.11 22.74 -22.58
C LEU A 219 10.56 23.20 -22.46
N VAL A 220 10.74 24.41 -21.90
CA VAL A 220 12.05 25.01 -21.68
C VAL A 220 12.50 24.68 -20.27
N ASP A 221 13.76 24.27 -20.13
CA ASP A 221 14.39 24.10 -18.83
C ASP A 221 14.52 25.46 -18.12
N PRO A 222 13.96 25.63 -16.91
CA PRO A 222 14.14 26.85 -16.15
C PRO A 222 15.59 27.17 -15.77
N ILE A 223 16.48 26.17 -15.69
CA ILE A 223 17.91 26.33 -15.37
C ILE A 223 18.70 25.69 -16.51
N PRO A 224 18.95 26.42 -17.61
CA PRO A 224 19.48 25.84 -18.85
C PRO A 224 20.95 25.41 -18.75
N ASP A 225 21.76 26.05 -17.91
CA ASP A 225 23.14 25.62 -17.66
C ASP A 225 23.17 24.60 -16.52
N GLU A 226 23.64 23.38 -16.82
CA GLU A 226 23.77 22.32 -15.83
C GLU A 226 24.71 22.70 -14.67
N ASN A 227 25.69 23.58 -14.91
CA ASN A 227 26.63 24.05 -13.88
C ASN A 227 26.01 25.06 -12.91
N ASP A 228 24.84 25.59 -13.23
CA ASP A 228 24.07 26.47 -12.34
C ASP A 228 23.15 25.67 -11.42
N ARG A 229 22.92 24.38 -11.71
CA ARG A 229 22.12 23.51 -10.83
C ARG A 229 22.86 23.08 -9.58
N ILE A 230 24.18 22.89 -9.68
CA ILE A 230 25.02 22.40 -8.60
C ILE A 230 26.30 23.23 -8.54
N PHE A 231 26.46 24.03 -7.49
CA PHE A 231 27.62 24.91 -7.35
C PHE A 231 27.99 25.20 -5.89
N LEU A 232 29.24 25.63 -5.69
CA LEU A 232 29.79 26.01 -4.40
C LEU A 232 29.71 27.53 -4.21
N VAL A 233 29.24 27.95 -3.03
CA VAL A 233 29.39 29.32 -2.53
C VAL A 233 30.48 29.32 -1.47
N GLU A 234 31.62 29.94 -1.77
CA GLU A 234 32.77 30.01 -0.86
C GLU A 234 32.65 31.20 0.08
N LYS A 235 32.78 30.93 1.39
CA LYS A 235 32.79 31.94 2.45
C LYS A 235 34.04 31.80 3.33
N THR A 236 34.06 32.53 4.45
CA THR A 236 35.17 32.58 5.40
C THR A 236 35.45 31.20 6.00
N ASN A 237 34.41 30.55 6.53
CA ASN A 237 34.50 29.26 7.19
C ASN A 237 34.21 28.11 6.21
N LEU A 238 34.91 27.00 6.40
CA LEU A 238 34.68 25.78 5.60
C LEU A 238 33.65 24.84 6.24
N THR A 239 33.48 24.94 7.55
CA THR A 239 32.69 23.99 8.34
C THR A 239 31.76 24.70 9.30
N LEU A 240 30.58 24.13 9.49
CA LEU A 240 29.50 24.62 10.31
C LEU A 240 29.59 24.06 11.74
N ALA A 241 29.69 24.95 12.72
CA ALA A 241 29.70 24.59 14.14
C ALA A 241 28.27 24.62 14.71
N LEU A 242 27.68 23.43 14.90
CA LEU A 242 26.30 23.27 15.39
C LEU A 242 26.18 22.56 16.75
N ALA A 243 27.28 22.14 17.37
CA ALA A 243 27.23 21.35 18.60
C ALA A 243 26.41 22.06 19.70
N GLU A 244 26.68 23.35 19.94
CA GLU A 244 25.98 24.16 20.96
C GLU A 244 24.49 24.39 20.61
N GLU A 245 24.20 24.70 19.34
CA GLU A 245 22.83 24.91 18.86
C GLU A 245 21.99 23.63 19.01
N ILE A 246 22.56 22.48 18.65
CA ILE A 246 21.91 21.18 18.78
C ILE A 246 21.67 20.84 20.25
N GLU A 247 22.69 20.98 21.11
CA GLU A 247 22.55 20.71 22.55
C GLU A 247 21.41 21.53 23.18
N LYS A 248 21.29 22.80 22.78
CA LYS A 248 20.30 23.72 23.31
C LYS A 248 18.89 23.52 22.76
N HIS A 249 18.76 23.15 21.48
CA HIS A 249 17.50 23.25 20.75
C HIS A 249 16.94 21.92 20.21
N ALA A 250 17.75 20.86 20.10
CA ALA A 250 17.31 19.56 19.58
C ALA A 250 16.50 18.77 20.62
N ASP A 251 15.24 19.18 20.86
CA ASP A 251 14.35 18.60 21.87
C ASP A 251 13.07 18.03 21.24
N ALA A 252 13.00 16.70 21.18
CA ALA A 252 11.87 15.97 20.61
C ALA A 252 10.53 16.23 21.30
N SER A 253 10.54 16.53 22.61
CA SER A 253 9.31 16.78 23.36
C SER A 253 8.73 18.16 23.04
N LYS A 254 9.61 19.18 22.98
CA LYS A 254 9.24 20.55 22.61
C LYS A 254 8.78 20.61 21.15
N ASN A 255 9.52 19.97 20.25
CA ASN A 255 9.14 19.87 18.84
C ASN A 255 7.76 19.24 18.67
N ARG A 256 7.50 18.11 19.33
CA ARG A 256 6.19 17.45 19.26
C ARG A 256 5.06 18.37 19.72
N ARG A 257 5.25 19.08 20.84
CA ARG A 257 4.26 20.03 21.36
C ARG A 257 4.01 21.17 20.36
N ALA A 258 5.08 21.79 19.84
CA ALA A 258 4.99 22.86 18.85
C ALA A 258 4.28 22.39 17.56
N THR A 259 4.57 21.18 17.09
CA THR A 259 3.88 20.55 15.95
C THR A 259 2.39 20.42 16.23
N THR A 260 1.99 19.84 17.36
CA THR A 260 0.57 19.64 17.72
C THR A 260 -0.17 20.97 17.84
N GLU A 261 0.43 21.97 18.51
CA GLU A 261 -0.14 23.31 18.65
C GLU A 261 -0.34 23.98 17.28
N ARG A 262 0.66 23.91 16.40
CA ARG A 262 0.60 24.49 15.06
C ARG A 262 -0.42 23.80 14.16
N VAL A 263 -0.50 22.46 14.20
CA VAL A 263 -1.55 21.70 13.50
C VAL A 263 -2.93 22.17 13.93
N ASN A 264 -3.19 22.23 15.25
CA ASN A 264 -4.49 22.65 15.76
C ASN A 264 -4.81 24.11 15.40
N ALA A 265 -3.83 25.02 15.40
CA ALA A 265 -4.02 26.40 14.98
C ALA A 265 -4.38 26.53 13.49
N LEU A 266 -3.68 25.79 12.62
CA LEU A 266 -3.98 25.76 11.19
C LEU A 266 -5.36 25.12 10.92
N ARG A 267 -5.70 24.04 11.62
CA ARG A 267 -7.02 23.41 11.54
C ARG A 267 -8.15 24.35 11.94
N ALA A 268 -7.98 25.08 13.04
CA ALA A 268 -8.95 26.09 13.48
C ALA A 268 -9.13 27.20 12.42
N THR A 269 -8.04 27.62 11.76
CA THR A 269 -8.09 28.59 10.66
C THR A 269 -8.89 28.07 9.46
N MET A 270 -8.86 26.75 9.22
CA MET A 270 -9.64 26.08 8.17
C MET A 270 -11.04 25.62 8.61
N GLY A 271 -11.47 25.97 9.83
CA GLY A 271 -12.77 25.56 10.37
C GLY A 271 -12.88 24.08 10.74
N LEU A 272 -11.76 23.37 10.87
CA LEU A 272 -11.70 21.96 11.23
C LEU A 272 -11.63 21.77 12.75
N PRO A 273 -12.25 20.72 13.32
CA PRO A 273 -12.19 20.45 14.74
C PRO A 273 -10.76 20.08 15.20
N PRO A 274 -10.43 20.22 16.50
CA PRO A 274 -9.16 19.75 17.03
C PRO A 274 -8.96 18.26 16.78
N HIS A 275 -7.75 17.87 16.37
CA HIS A 275 -7.44 16.48 16.05
C HIS A 275 -7.36 15.64 17.34
N LYS A 276 -8.21 14.62 17.48
CA LYS A 276 -8.21 13.64 18.58
C LYS A 276 -7.92 12.24 18.06
N GLU A 277 -6.63 11.97 17.87
CA GLU A 277 -6.14 10.67 17.40
C GLU A 277 -6.30 9.59 18.48
N LYS A 278 -6.87 8.46 18.09
CA LYS A 278 -6.73 7.17 18.77
C LYS A 278 -5.85 6.29 17.91
N SER A 279 -4.97 5.55 18.56
CA SER A 279 -4.02 4.71 17.87
C SER A 279 -3.82 3.38 18.56
N GLN A 280 -3.35 2.42 17.77
CA GLN A 280 -2.94 1.11 18.24
C GLN A 280 -1.54 0.79 17.70
N MET A 281 -0.75 0.09 18.50
CA MET A 281 0.52 -0.49 18.06
C MET A 281 0.25 -1.87 17.47
N VAL A 282 0.63 -2.04 16.22
CA VAL A 282 0.40 -3.29 15.46
C VAL A 282 1.75 -3.85 15.01
N SER A 283 1.92 -5.17 15.11
CA SER A 283 3.08 -5.85 14.55
C SER A 283 2.73 -6.31 13.13
N VAL A 284 3.46 -5.82 12.12
CA VAL A 284 3.32 -6.24 10.72
C VAL A 284 4.70 -6.65 10.22
N ASN A 285 4.85 -7.89 9.73
CA ASN A 285 6.14 -8.44 9.29
C ASN A 285 7.25 -8.29 10.33
N GLY A 286 6.93 -8.51 11.61
CA GLY A 286 7.88 -8.35 12.73
C GLY A 286 8.26 -6.90 13.08
N GLN A 287 7.69 -5.90 12.41
CA GLN A 287 7.90 -4.48 12.72
C GLN A 287 6.69 -3.93 13.49
N ARG A 288 6.96 -3.23 14.60
CA ARG A 288 5.94 -2.52 15.35
C ARG A 288 5.67 -1.17 14.69
N ILE A 289 4.46 -0.99 14.18
CA ILE A 289 3.99 0.25 13.57
C ILE A 289 2.84 0.84 14.37
N HIS A 290 2.81 2.16 14.47
CA HIS A 290 1.71 2.91 15.06
C HIS A 290 0.65 3.16 13.98
N VAL A 291 -0.60 2.85 14.27
CA VAL A 291 -1.73 2.99 13.33
C VAL A 291 -2.86 3.77 13.99
N VAL A 292 -3.33 4.83 13.33
CA VAL A 292 -4.52 5.59 13.71
C VAL A 292 -5.76 4.78 13.37
N THR A 293 -6.59 4.51 14.37
CA THR A 293 -7.81 3.69 14.21
C THR A 293 -9.08 4.52 13.97
N ASN A 294 -9.01 5.83 14.19
CA ASN A 294 -10.07 6.78 13.90
C ASN A 294 -9.56 7.93 13.00
N PRO A 295 -8.96 7.64 11.83
CA PRO A 295 -8.55 8.71 10.93
C PRO A 295 -9.75 9.56 10.51
N GLU A 296 -9.46 10.78 10.10
CA GLU A 296 -10.45 11.62 9.44
C GLU A 296 -10.78 11.06 8.06
N GLU A 297 -11.99 11.34 7.61
CA GLU A 297 -12.42 10.98 6.26
C GLU A 297 -11.59 11.77 5.25
N VAL A 298 -11.05 11.06 4.26
CA VAL A 298 -10.25 11.64 3.18
C VAL A 298 -10.67 11.01 1.86
N ALA A 299 -10.56 11.75 0.77
CA ALA A 299 -10.74 11.20 -0.57
C ALA A 299 -9.44 10.57 -1.04
N MET A 300 -9.40 9.24 -1.18
CA MET A 300 -8.27 8.53 -1.74
C MET A 300 -8.50 8.22 -3.21
N THR A 301 -7.52 8.48 -4.07
CA THR A 301 -7.61 8.16 -5.50
C THR A 301 -6.45 7.29 -5.93
N PHE A 302 -6.74 6.25 -6.72
CA PHE A 302 -5.72 5.34 -7.25
C PHE A 302 -4.69 6.13 -8.06
N ALA A 303 -3.40 5.93 -7.77
CA ALA A 303 -2.31 6.59 -8.47
C ALA A 303 -1.50 5.61 -9.33
N ALA A 304 -1.08 4.47 -8.76
CA ALA A 304 -0.29 3.46 -9.47
C ALA A 304 -0.32 2.09 -8.78
N ASP A 305 -0.23 1.02 -9.59
CA ASP A 305 0.07 -0.34 -9.13
C ASP A 305 1.57 -0.59 -9.27
N ASN A 306 2.27 -0.83 -8.16
CA ASN A 306 3.72 -1.02 -8.11
C ASN A 306 4.11 -2.48 -7.83
N GLY A 307 3.21 -3.44 -8.12
CA GLY A 307 3.44 -4.86 -7.89
C GLY A 307 3.02 -5.28 -6.48
N ASP A 308 3.91 -5.15 -5.49
CA ASP A 308 3.65 -5.59 -4.11
C ASP A 308 2.76 -4.61 -3.32
N PHE A 309 2.73 -3.34 -3.76
CA PHE A 309 1.97 -2.28 -3.12
C PHE A 309 1.27 -1.41 -4.17
N VAL A 310 0.17 -0.78 -3.74
CA VAL A 310 -0.61 0.14 -4.56
C VAL A 310 -0.51 1.53 -3.96
N ALA A 311 -0.18 2.52 -4.79
CA ALA A 311 -0.04 3.91 -4.40
C ALA A 311 -1.33 4.70 -4.68
N TYR A 312 -1.58 5.68 -3.81
CA TYR A 312 -2.76 6.51 -3.76
C TYR A 312 -2.37 7.99 -3.56
N ASN A 313 -3.24 8.85 -4.06
CA ASN A 313 -3.30 10.25 -3.72
C ASN A 313 -4.38 10.48 -2.67
N VAL A 314 -4.23 11.53 -1.87
CA VAL A 314 -5.16 11.92 -0.80
C VAL A 314 -5.60 13.36 -1.05
N ASN A 315 -6.90 13.63 -0.96
CA ASN A 315 -7.53 14.95 -1.04
C ASN A 315 -7.04 15.81 -2.23
N GLY A 316 -6.99 15.20 -3.43
CA GLY A 316 -6.59 15.89 -4.66
C GLY A 316 -5.08 16.11 -4.83
N GLY A 317 -4.24 15.50 -3.99
CA GLY A 317 -2.80 15.46 -4.21
C GLY A 317 -2.39 14.72 -5.49
N ASP A 318 -1.13 14.85 -5.90
CA ASP A 318 -0.57 14.27 -7.12
C ASP A 318 0.76 13.52 -6.90
N SER A 319 1.17 13.38 -5.63
CA SER A 319 2.50 12.88 -5.27
C SER A 319 2.61 11.35 -5.23
N ALA A 320 1.51 10.61 -5.37
CA ALA A 320 1.42 9.15 -5.20
C ALA A 320 2.10 8.67 -3.90
N ALA A 321 1.97 9.46 -2.83
CA ALA A 321 2.82 9.35 -1.65
C ALA A 321 2.24 8.46 -0.55
N TYR A 322 0.97 8.06 -0.68
CA TYR A 322 0.29 7.15 0.24
C TYR A 322 0.22 5.79 -0.41
N TYR A 323 0.35 4.71 0.34
CA TYR A 323 0.35 3.37 -0.23
C TYR A 323 -0.14 2.31 0.74
N VAL A 324 -0.62 1.21 0.16
CA VAL A 324 -1.09 0.03 0.89
C VAL A 324 -0.45 -1.22 0.30
N LEU A 325 -0.30 -2.28 1.10
CA LEU A 325 0.08 -3.58 0.55
C LEU A 325 -1.07 -4.11 -0.29
N LYS A 326 -0.78 -4.55 -1.51
CA LYS A 326 -1.79 -4.91 -2.51
C LYS A 326 -2.76 -5.99 -2.04
N HIS A 327 -2.25 -6.96 -1.30
CA HIS A 327 -3.05 -8.07 -0.77
C HIS A 327 -3.38 -7.92 0.72
N LYS A 328 -2.94 -6.83 1.38
CA LYS A 328 -3.28 -6.54 2.78
C LYS A 328 -3.48 -5.04 2.98
N PRO A 329 -4.55 -4.47 2.43
CA PRO A 329 -4.69 -3.03 2.30
C PRO A 329 -5.16 -2.29 3.56
N GLN A 330 -5.38 -2.99 4.68
CA GLN A 330 -5.97 -2.44 5.90
C GLN A 330 -5.27 -1.17 6.43
N ILE A 331 -3.98 -1.02 6.17
CA ILE A 331 -3.15 0.07 6.69
C ILE A 331 -2.61 0.89 5.52
N VAL A 332 -3.00 2.16 5.48
CA VAL A 332 -2.39 3.18 4.63
C VAL A 332 -1.10 3.67 5.29
N ARG A 333 -0.01 3.57 4.53
CA ARG A 333 1.32 4.09 4.86
C ARG A 333 1.61 5.28 3.97
N ASN A 334 2.64 6.04 4.30
CA ASN A 334 3.03 7.19 3.49
C ASN A 334 4.54 7.43 3.52
N PHE A 335 5.05 8.06 2.46
CA PHE A 335 6.44 8.48 2.36
C PHE A 335 6.70 9.86 3.00
N LYS A 336 5.66 10.51 3.53
CA LYS A 336 5.71 11.86 4.12
C LYS A 336 6.01 11.88 5.62
N GLY A 337 6.12 10.71 6.25
CA GLY A 337 6.33 10.57 7.69
C GLY A 337 5.13 11.00 8.54
N GLU A 338 3.93 10.96 7.97
CA GLU A 338 2.65 11.08 8.67
C GLU A 338 2.32 9.76 9.39
N PRO A 339 1.45 9.75 10.41
CA PRO A 339 0.95 8.52 11.01
C PRO A 339 0.33 7.57 9.97
N ASN A 340 0.53 6.26 10.14
CA ASN A 340 -0.22 5.27 9.35
C ASN A 340 -1.67 5.24 9.83
N PHE A 341 -2.63 4.91 8.97
CA PHE A 341 -4.04 4.92 9.35
C PHE A 341 -4.85 3.79 8.70
N LEU A 342 -6.04 3.52 9.25
CA LEU A 342 -6.97 2.53 8.71
C LEU A 342 -7.61 2.98 7.40
N PHE A 343 -7.44 2.20 6.33
CA PHE A 343 -7.95 2.54 5.00
C PHE A 343 -9.48 2.57 4.97
N GLU A 344 -10.15 1.52 5.46
CA GLU A 344 -11.62 1.44 5.43
C GLU A 344 -12.30 2.59 6.19
N ILE A 345 -11.68 3.11 7.25
CA ILE A 345 -12.27 4.22 8.03
C ILE A 345 -12.04 5.56 7.33
N ALA A 346 -10.88 5.73 6.70
CA ALA A 346 -10.49 6.94 6.00
C ALA A 346 -11.27 7.14 4.69
N ASP A 347 -11.44 6.07 3.91
CA ASP A 347 -12.18 6.07 2.65
C ASP A 347 -12.79 4.67 2.40
N PRO A 348 -14.02 4.40 2.89
CA PRO A 348 -14.67 3.11 2.73
C PRO A 348 -14.90 2.72 1.26
N GLU A 349 -15.23 3.68 0.41
CA GLU A 349 -15.56 3.44 -1.00
C GLU A 349 -14.31 2.97 -1.76
N THR A 350 -13.21 3.71 -1.65
CA THR A 350 -11.95 3.35 -2.31
C THR A 350 -11.35 2.08 -1.73
N TYR A 351 -11.54 1.82 -0.43
CA TYR A 351 -11.12 0.57 0.19
C TYR A 351 -11.86 -0.64 -0.42
N HIS A 352 -13.19 -0.58 -0.55
CA HIS A 352 -13.96 -1.66 -1.18
C HIS A 352 -13.58 -1.83 -2.66
N TRP A 353 -13.42 -0.74 -3.40
CA TRP A 353 -12.92 -0.79 -4.78
C TRP A 353 -11.56 -1.49 -4.85
N HIS A 354 -10.62 -1.16 -3.95
CA HIS A 354 -9.30 -1.82 -3.90
C HIS A 354 -9.45 -3.33 -3.72
N LEU A 355 -10.29 -3.75 -2.77
CA LEU A 355 -10.53 -5.17 -2.52
C LEU A 355 -11.08 -5.86 -3.76
N GLU A 356 -12.07 -5.28 -4.43
CA GLU A 356 -12.64 -5.81 -5.67
C GLU A 356 -11.66 -5.81 -6.84
N GLN A 357 -10.71 -4.87 -6.89
CA GLN A 357 -9.72 -4.81 -7.97
C GLN A 357 -8.57 -5.78 -7.80
N PHE A 358 -8.07 -6.00 -6.58
CA PHE A 358 -6.79 -6.69 -6.38
C PHE A 358 -6.89 -8.04 -5.66
N ILE A 359 -7.99 -8.30 -4.94
CA ILE A 359 -8.17 -9.57 -4.21
C ILE A 359 -8.88 -10.56 -5.13
N GLY A 360 -8.38 -11.80 -5.20
CA GLY A 360 -9.00 -12.86 -6.00
C GLY A 360 -8.72 -12.77 -7.51
N LYS A 361 -7.90 -11.82 -7.97
CA LYS A 361 -7.57 -11.61 -9.39
C LYS A 361 -6.12 -12.00 -9.74
N VAL A 362 -5.54 -12.96 -9.02
CA VAL A 362 -4.19 -13.44 -9.37
C VAL A 362 -4.26 -14.27 -10.66
N GLU A 363 -3.50 -13.88 -11.68
CA GLU A 363 -3.41 -14.63 -12.92
C GLU A 363 -2.82 -16.03 -12.67
N PRO A 364 -3.42 -17.10 -13.22
CA PRO A 364 -2.87 -18.45 -13.10
C PRO A 364 -1.43 -18.50 -13.63
N GLY A 365 -0.49 -18.99 -12.81
CA GLY A 365 0.90 -19.22 -13.23
C GLY A 365 1.91 -18.12 -12.88
N LYS A 366 1.51 -17.03 -12.20
CA LYS A 366 2.45 -16.14 -11.52
C LYS A 366 2.67 -16.66 -10.09
N GLU A 367 3.88 -17.08 -9.76
CA GLU A 367 4.29 -17.32 -8.37
C GLU A 367 4.25 -15.99 -7.62
N THR A 368 3.12 -15.68 -6.99
CA THR A 368 3.12 -14.75 -5.87
C THR A 368 3.79 -15.47 -4.71
N GLY A 369 4.89 -14.91 -4.19
CA GLY A 369 5.47 -15.41 -2.94
C GLY A 369 4.37 -15.49 -1.87
N LYS A 370 4.45 -16.47 -0.94
CA LYS A 370 3.40 -16.76 0.07
C LYS A 370 2.65 -15.50 0.53
N VAL A 371 1.48 -15.23 -0.04
CA VAL A 371 0.68 -14.08 0.36
C VAL A 371 -0.01 -14.42 1.68
N PRO A 372 0.25 -13.68 2.77
CA PRO A 372 -0.38 -13.97 4.05
C PRO A 372 -1.89 -13.71 3.97
N PRO A 373 -2.74 -14.59 4.55
CA PRO A 373 -4.18 -14.39 4.54
C PRO A 373 -4.56 -13.11 5.29
N MET A 374 -5.64 -12.46 4.85
CA MET A 374 -6.15 -11.25 5.50
C MET A 374 -7.19 -11.63 6.56
N PRO A 375 -7.03 -11.22 7.83
CA PRO A 375 -8.04 -11.44 8.85
C PRO A 375 -9.21 -10.48 8.68
N LEU A 376 -10.43 -11.01 8.83
CA LEU A 376 -11.69 -10.28 8.83
C LEU A 376 -12.41 -10.52 10.16
N VAL A 377 -13.12 -9.50 10.64
CA VAL A 377 -14.01 -9.59 11.80
C VAL A 377 -15.30 -8.85 11.50
N PHE A 378 -16.44 -9.41 11.90
CA PHE A 378 -17.73 -8.78 11.67
C PHE A 378 -18.78 -9.27 12.67
N ARG A 379 -19.89 -8.53 12.77
CA ARG A 379 -21.12 -8.96 13.43
C ARG A 379 -22.16 -9.27 12.35
N ASP A 380 -22.78 -10.43 12.43
CA ASP A 380 -23.88 -10.78 11.55
C ASP A 380 -25.15 -10.00 11.92
N GLU A 381 -25.75 -9.33 10.94
CA GLU A 381 -26.96 -8.50 11.12
C GLU A 381 -28.15 -9.33 11.64
N ALA A 382 -28.35 -10.53 11.08
CA ALA A 382 -29.51 -11.35 11.41
C ALA A 382 -29.40 -12.06 12.77
N SER A 383 -28.26 -12.70 13.07
CA SER A 383 -28.09 -13.49 14.30
C SER A 383 -27.50 -12.71 15.47
N ASN A 384 -27.00 -11.49 15.25
CA ASN A 384 -26.19 -10.73 16.21
C ASN A 384 -24.93 -11.45 16.70
N GLY A 385 -24.52 -12.53 16.04
CA GLY A 385 -23.29 -13.25 16.35
C GLY A 385 -22.06 -12.51 15.86
N TYR A 386 -20.98 -12.55 16.64
CA TYR A 386 -19.66 -12.11 16.19
C TYR A 386 -18.93 -13.25 15.49
N TYR A 387 -18.21 -12.91 14.43
CA TYR A 387 -17.46 -13.86 13.64
C TYR A 387 -16.06 -13.32 13.34
N ASN A 388 -15.13 -14.25 13.22
CA ASN A 388 -13.80 -14.01 12.68
C ASN A 388 -13.56 -14.90 11.47
N ALA A 389 -12.80 -14.40 10.50
CA ALA A 389 -12.50 -15.13 9.28
C ALA A 389 -11.09 -14.85 8.77
N LEU A 390 -10.59 -15.75 7.93
CA LEU A 390 -9.39 -15.59 7.12
C LEU A 390 -9.79 -15.62 5.66
N LEU A 391 -9.44 -14.55 4.95
CA LEU A 391 -9.56 -14.45 3.51
C LEU A 391 -8.23 -14.89 2.89
N ASN A 392 -8.29 -15.85 1.96
CA ASN A 392 -7.21 -16.05 1.01
C ASN A 392 -7.32 -14.94 -0.04
N THR A 393 -6.34 -14.06 -0.04
CA THR A 393 -6.32 -12.86 -0.89
C THR A 393 -5.92 -13.14 -2.33
N GLU A 394 -5.30 -14.29 -2.59
CA GLU A 394 -4.98 -14.74 -3.95
C GLU A 394 -6.23 -15.25 -4.66
N THR A 395 -7.03 -16.07 -3.96
CA THR A 395 -8.24 -16.68 -4.53
C THR A 395 -9.52 -15.88 -4.28
N GLY A 396 -9.47 -14.91 -3.37
CA GLY A 396 -10.65 -14.14 -2.94
C GLY A 396 -11.65 -14.98 -2.13
N GLN A 397 -11.26 -16.16 -1.65
CA GLN A 397 -12.14 -17.08 -0.92
C GLN A 397 -11.88 -17.07 0.58
N ILE A 398 -12.92 -17.29 1.38
CA ILE A 398 -12.78 -17.50 2.83
C ILE A 398 -12.12 -18.86 3.09
N ALA A 399 -10.90 -18.82 3.62
CA ALA A 399 -10.14 -20.00 4.02
C ALA A 399 -10.65 -20.58 5.35
N ARG A 400 -11.07 -19.72 6.28
CA ARG A 400 -11.61 -20.13 7.60
C ARG A 400 -12.60 -19.08 8.09
N ILE A 401 -13.66 -19.53 8.76
CA ILE A 401 -14.58 -18.66 9.50
C ILE A 401 -15.04 -19.39 10.76
N ALA A 402 -15.18 -18.67 11.86
CA ALA A 402 -15.72 -19.20 13.11
C ALA A 402 -16.52 -18.14 13.87
N LYS A 403 -17.49 -18.60 14.66
CA LYS A 403 -18.17 -17.76 15.64
C LYS A 403 -17.19 -17.41 16.76
N ALA A 404 -17.22 -16.16 17.21
CA ALA A 404 -16.34 -15.63 18.24
C ALA A 404 -17.14 -14.83 19.28
N SER A 405 -16.49 -14.49 20.40
CA SER A 405 -16.96 -13.42 21.30
C SER A 405 -16.36 -12.09 20.85
N ARG A 406 -17.00 -10.98 21.21
CA ARG A 406 -16.47 -9.63 20.95
C ARG A 406 -15.06 -9.46 21.54
N ASP A 407 -14.85 -9.99 22.75
CA ASP A 407 -13.58 -9.87 23.48
C ASP A 407 -12.43 -10.69 22.86
N GLY A 408 -12.74 -11.74 22.09
CA GLY A 408 -11.74 -12.56 21.41
C GLY A 408 -11.34 -12.06 20.02
N LEU A 409 -12.05 -11.09 19.45
CA LEU A 409 -11.74 -10.51 18.13
C LEU A 409 -10.37 -9.79 18.08
N PRO A 410 -9.98 -9.00 19.11
CA PRO A 410 -8.68 -8.32 19.10
C PRO A 410 -7.50 -9.31 19.05
N ASP A 411 -7.51 -10.35 19.88
CA ASP A 411 -6.45 -11.37 19.91
C ASP A 411 -6.32 -12.08 18.55
N TRP A 412 -7.46 -12.38 17.92
CA TRP A 412 -7.51 -12.94 16.57
C TRP A 412 -6.87 -12.01 15.54
N MET A 413 -7.22 -10.72 15.56
CA MET A 413 -6.66 -9.74 14.62
C MET A 413 -5.14 -9.65 14.78
N VAL A 414 -4.65 -9.55 16.02
CA VAL A 414 -3.21 -9.48 16.31
C VAL A 414 -2.47 -10.73 15.83
N GLN A 415 -3.04 -11.93 16.03
CA GLN A 415 -2.44 -13.19 15.60
C GLN A 415 -2.16 -13.25 14.09
N TYR A 416 -2.98 -12.57 13.29
CA TYR A 416 -2.86 -12.52 11.83
C TYR A 416 -2.38 -11.14 11.34
N GLU A 417 -1.72 -10.37 12.20
CA GLU A 417 -1.16 -9.04 11.91
C GLU A 417 -2.20 -8.06 11.30
N GLY A 418 -3.46 -8.19 11.72
CA GLY A 418 -4.55 -7.28 11.40
C GLY A 418 -4.68 -6.18 12.44
N VAL A 419 -5.46 -5.16 12.12
CA VAL A 419 -5.78 -4.05 13.02
C VAL A 419 -7.24 -4.12 13.42
N MET A 420 -7.50 -4.14 14.73
CA MET A 420 -8.88 -4.17 15.21
C MET A 420 -9.54 -2.80 14.98
N PRO A 421 -10.65 -2.72 14.23
CA PRO A 421 -11.38 -1.46 14.08
C PRO A 421 -12.03 -1.06 15.41
N ASP A 422 -12.18 0.25 15.63
CA ASP A 422 -12.88 0.80 16.80
C ASP A 422 -14.31 0.24 16.91
N ASN A 423 -15.00 0.09 15.78
CA ASN A 423 -16.32 -0.50 15.66
C ASN A 423 -16.26 -1.75 14.78
N VAL A 424 -16.83 -2.86 15.28
CA VAL A 424 -16.94 -4.09 14.48
C VAL A 424 -17.95 -3.89 13.35
N PRO A 425 -17.58 -4.10 12.08
CA PRO A 425 -18.49 -3.89 10.96
C PRO A 425 -19.65 -4.90 11.00
N ILE A 426 -20.81 -4.46 10.52
CA ILE A 426 -22.02 -5.30 10.41
C ILE A 426 -22.08 -5.84 8.98
N TRP A 427 -22.25 -7.16 8.86
CA TRP A 427 -22.28 -7.87 7.59
C TRP A 427 -23.52 -8.77 7.52
N ASN A 428 -23.97 -9.06 6.30
CA ASN A 428 -25.00 -10.03 6.01
C ASN A 428 -24.40 -11.41 5.77
N PHE A 429 -24.47 -12.31 6.77
CA PHE A 429 -23.93 -13.67 6.67
C PHE A 429 -25.04 -14.70 6.44
N GLN A 430 -25.36 -14.94 5.17
CA GLN A 430 -26.55 -15.71 4.75
C GLN A 430 -26.18 -16.88 3.82
N PHE A 431 -26.97 -17.96 3.87
CA PHE A 431 -26.94 -19.01 2.86
C PHE A 431 -27.78 -18.57 1.64
N ASN A 432 -27.11 -18.24 0.54
CA ASN A 432 -27.77 -17.86 -0.71
C ASN A 432 -27.07 -18.55 -1.91
N PRO A 433 -27.50 -19.75 -2.30
CA PRO A 433 -26.82 -20.49 -3.36
C PRO A 433 -27.03 -19.90 -4.76
N GLN A 434 -27.99 -18.99 -4.95
CA GLN A 434 -28.22 -18.27 -6.19
C GLN A 434 -27.19 -17.15 -6.44
N ARG A 435 -26.46 -16.74 -5.40
CA ARG A 435 -25.39 -15.75 -5.50
C ARG A 435 -24.04 -16.46 -5.62
N ASP A 436 -23.42 -16.39 -6.79
CA ASP A 436 -22.13 -17.06 -7.04
C ASP A 436 -20.95 -16.41 -6.29
N GLN A 437 -21.07 -15.13 -5.93
CA GLN A 437 -20.08 -14.44 -5.11
C GLN A 437 -20.07 -14.99 -3.68
N SER A 438 -18.92 -15.52 -3.26
CA SER A 438 -18.71 -15.96 -1.87
C SER A 438 -18.61 -14.78 -0.90
N ILE A 439 -18.05 -13.66 -1.36
CA ILE A 439 -17.86 -12.43 -0.59
C ILE A 439 -18.14 -11.23 -1.50
N CYS A 440 -18.80 -10.21 -0.95
CA CYS A 440 -18.93 -8.91 -1.57
C CYS A 440 -18.67 -7.84 -0.50
N PHE A 441 -17.58 -7.10 -0.66
CA PHE A 441 -17.16 -6.09 0.32
C PHE A 441 -18.08 -4.87 0.30
N THR A 442 -18.47 -4.42 -0.89
CA THR A 442 -19.38 -3.28 -1.09
C THR A 442 -20.73 -3.50 -0.38
N ASP A 443 -21.35 -4.66 -0.57
CA ASP A 443 -22.62 -5.01 0.08
C ASP A 443 -22.45 -5.50 1.53
N ARG A 444 -21.19 -5.65 2.00
CA ARG A 444 -20.84 -6.33 3.25
C ARG A 444 -21.55 -7.68 3.40
N PHE A 445 -21.52 -8.46 2.33
CA PHE A 445 -22.19 -9.74 2.24
C PHE A 445 -21.18 -10.89 2.25
N LEU A 446 -21.46 -11.91 3.05
CA LEU A 446 -20.72 -13.16 3.03
C LEU A 446 -21.68 -14.33 2.84
N ASN A 447 -21.40 -15.16 1.84
CA ASN A 447 -22.18 -16.34 1.57
C ASN A 447 -21.78 -17.50 2.48
N LYS A 448 -22.77 -18.12 3.11
CA LYS A 448 -22.60 -19.42 3.78
C LYS A 448 -22.44 -20.54 2.76
N TYR A 449 -22.88 -20.36 1.52
CA TYR A 449 -22.75 -21.35 0.46
C TYR A 449 -21.43 -21.22 -0.28
N ILE A 450 -20.73 -22.34 -0.46
CA ILE A 450 -19.56 -22.47 -1.33
C ILE A 450 -19.92 -23.50 -2.41
N PRO A 451 -19.92 -23.12 -3.70
CA PRO A 451 -20.17 -24.08 -4.77
C PRO A 451 -19.10 -25.18 -4.77
N SER A 452 -19.45 -26.39 -5.21
CA SER A 452 -18.45 -27.46 -5.37
C SER A 452 -17.46 -27.10 -6.47
N GLU A 453 -16.32 -27.79 -6.52
CA GLU A 453 -15.42 -27.66 -7.67
C GLU A 453 -16.12 -28.02 -8.98
N TYR A 454 -16.97 -29.05 -8.97
CA TYR A 454 -17.74 -29.50 -10.14
C TYR A 454 -18.73 -28.45 -10.66
N MET A 455 -19.23 -27.57 -9.79
CA MET A 455 -20.09 -26.44 -10.18
C MET A 455 -19.30 -25.22 -10.67
N ARG A 456 -18.01 -25.12 -10.35
CA ARG A 456 -17.14 -24.00 -10.75
C ARG A 456 -16.43 -24.23 -12.07
N TYR A 457 -16.28 -25.48 -12.50
CA TYR A 457 -15.69 -25.77 -13.80
C TYR A 457 -16.61 -25.34 -14.92
N ASP A 458 -16.07 -24.54 -15.84
CA ASP A 458 -16.66 -24.33 -17.17
C ASP A 458 -16.45 -25.60 -17.99
N ASN A 459 -17.25 -26.62 -17.67
CA ASN A 459 -17.21 -27.89 -18.37
C ASN A 459 -17.90 -27.70 -19.71
N ALA A 460 -17.13 -27.27 -20.72
CA ALA A 460 -17.56 -27.36 -22.10
C ALA A 460 -18.06 -28.78 -22.35
N MET A 461 -19.25 -28.90 -22.94
CA MET A 461 -19.78 -30.19 -23.35
C MET A 461 -18.69 -30.93 -24.16
N PRO A 462 -18.51 -32.24 -23.96
CA PRO A 462 -17.55 -33.02 -24.73
C PRO A 462 -17.68 -32.70 -26.22
N SER A 463 -16.57 -32.45 -26.91
CA SER A 463 -16.57 -31.99 -28.32
C SER A 463 -17.25 -32.96 -29.30
N ASN A 464 -17.45 -34.21 -28.87
CA ASN A 464 -18.16 -35.25 -29.59
C ASN A 464 -19.67 -35.29 -29.29
N TYR A 465 -20.20 -34.45 -28.39
CA TYR A 465 -21.63 -34.33 -28.14
C TYR A 465 -22.26 -33.33 -29.11
N THR A 466 -23.04 -33.84 -30.06
CA THR A 466 -23.62 -33.04 -31.16
C THR A 466 -25.14 -32.88 -31.06
N ALA A 467 -25.79 -33.56 -30.11
CA ALA A 467 -27.23 -33.50 -29.91
C ALA A 467 -27.62 -32.36 -28.95
N PRO A 468 -28.79 -31.73 -29.11
CA PRO A 468 -29.32 -30.82 -28.08
C PRO A 468 -29.79 -31.61 -26.85
N LEU A 469 -29.40 -31.17 -25.65
CA LEU A 469 -29.95 -31.69 -24.40
C LEU A 469 -31.44 -31.34 -24.31
N SER A 470 -32.28 -32.34 -24.12
CA SER A 470 -33.73 -32.19 -23.92
C SER A 470 -34.22 -33.13 -22.81
N TYR A 471 -35.49 -33.01 -22.46
CA TYR A 471 -36.11 -33.81 -21.40
C TYR A 471 -35.95 -35.33 -21.62
N ASP A 472 -35.99 -35.79 -22.88
CA ASP A 472 -35.96 -37.22 -23.21
C ASP A 472 -34.55 -37.78 -23.48
N THR A 473 -33.52 -36.93 -23.46
CA THR A 473 -32.13 -37.34 -23.79
C THR A 473 -31.33 -37.79 -22.56
N GLY A 474 -31.96 -38.00 -21.41
CA GLY A 474 -31.25 -38.32 -20.15
C GLY A 474 -30.34 -39.55 -20.26
N LEU A 475 -30.77 -40.60 -20.96
CA LEU A 475 -30.01 -41.85 -21.12
C LEU A 475 -28.66 -41.66 -21.85
N GLU A 476 -28.48 -40.55 -22.59
CA GLU A 476 -27.19 -40.21 -23.21
C GLU A 476 -26.07 -40.05 -22.16
N LEU A 477 -26.40 -39.82 -20.89
CA LEU A 477 -25.45 -39.83 -19.78
C LEU A 477 -24.62 -41.13 -19.71
N GLU A 478 -25.20 -42.27 -20.09
CA GLU A 478 -24.53 -43.58 -20.08
C GLU A 478 -23.26 -43.58 -20.95
N ARG A 479 -23.24 -42.82 -22.04
CA ARG A 479 -22.08 -42.75 -22.95
C ARG A 479 -20.86 -42.09 -22.31
N TYR A 480 -21.08 -41.19 -21.35
CA TYR A 480 -20.04 -40.38 -20.73
C TYR A 480 -19.73 -40.82 -19.30
N CYS A 481 -20.75 -41.30 -18.58
CA CYS A 481 -20.68 -41.70 -17.19
C CYS A 481 -21.46 -43.02 -16.98
N PRO A 482 -21.01 -44.14 -17.59
CA PRO A 482 -21.78 -45.40 -17.64
C PRO A 482 -22.14 -45.93 -16.25
N VAL A 483 -21.19 -45.91 -15.32
CA VAL A 483 -21.39 -46.39 -13.95
C VAL A 483 -22.40 -45.53 -13.18
N ILE A 484 -22.36 -44.21 -13.38
CA ILE A 484 -23.28 -43.27 -12.73
C ILE A 484 -24.69 -43.43 -13.32
N ALA A 485 -24.79 -43.52 -14.64
CA ALA A 485 -26.06 -43.74 -15.33
C ALA A 485 -26.71 -45.07 -14.91
N GLU A 486 -25.95 -46.16 -14.87
CA GLU A 486 -26.43 -47.47 -14.42
C GLU A 486 -26.92 -47.42 -12.97
N LEU A 487 -26.17 -46.76 -12.08
CA LEU A 487 -26.54 -46.60 -10.68
C LEU A 487 -27.86 -45.81 -10.54
N ILE A 488 -27.99 -44.68 -11.21
CA ILE A 488 -29.21 -43.86 -11.16
C ILE A 488 -30.39 -44.65 -11.75
N LEU A 489 -30.19 -45.31 -12.90
CA LEU A 489 -31.22 -46.12 -13.56
C LEU A 489 -31.68 -47.27 -12.66
N HIS A 490 -30.77 -47.92 -11.94
CA HIS A 490 -31.11 -48.93 -10.95
C HIS A 490 -31.90 -48.34 -9.76
N VAL A 491 -31.48 -47.19 -9.24
CA VAL A 491 -32.11 -46.51 -8.09
C VAL A 491 -33.54 -46.06 -8.39
N VAL A 492 -33.82 -45.64 -9.62
CA VAL A 492 -35.17 -45.21 -10.06
C VAL A 492 -36.05 -46.35 -10.60
N GLY A 493 -35.63 -47.61 -10.45
CA GLY A 493 -36.45 -48.78 -10.79
C GLY A 493 -36.33 -49.28 -12.23
N ARG A 494 -35.26 -48.92 -12.95
CA ARG A 494 -34.97 -49.29 -14.35
C ARG A 494 -36.02 -48.84 -15.37
N ASP A 495 -36.78 -47.81 -15.04
CA ASP A 495 -37.69 -47.15 -15.97
C ASP A 495 -37.04 -45.91 -16.60
N VAL A 496 -36.95 -45.89 -17.93
CA VAL A 496 -36.28 -44.82 -18.69
C VAL A 496 -37.03 -43.50 -18.58
N ALA A 497 -38.37 -43.52 -18.56
CA ALA A 497 -39.17 -42.30 -18.42
C ALA A 497 -38.95 -41.66 -17.03
N THR A 498 -38.95 -42.47 -15.97
CA THR A 498 -38.64 -42.04 -14.60
C THR A 498 -37.20 -41.55 -14.49
N PHE A 499 -36.24 -42.21 -15.14
CA PHE A 499 -34.84 -41.79 -15.19
C PHE A 499 -34.68 -40.40 -15.83
N ASN A 500 -35.29 -40.18 -16.98
CA ASN A 500 -35.30 -38.90 -17.67
C ASN A 500 -35.94 -37.80 -16.81
N HIS A 501 -37.10 -38.10 -16.20
CA HIS A 501 -37.77 -37.15 -15.30
C HIS A 501 -36.90 -36.81 -14.07
N PHE A 502 -36.27 -37.81 -13.46
CA PHE A 502 -35.39 -37.65 -12.31
C PHE A 502 -34.15 -36.81 -12.65
N LEU A 503 -33.49 -37.08 -13.79
CA LEU A 503 -32.34 -36.29 -14.24
C LEU A 503 -32.72 -34.84 -14.55
N ASN A 504 -33.86 -34.60 -15.21
CA ASN A 504 -34.34 -33.26 -15.46
C ASN A 504 -34.62 -32.50 -14.14
N TRP A 505 -35.25 -33.18 -13.18
CA TRP A 505 -35.49 -32.63 -11.85
C TRP A 505 -34.18 -32.30 -11.12
N LEU A 506 -33.21 -33.20 -11.16
CA LEU A 506 -31.90 -33.01 -10.53
C LEU A 506 -31.10 -31.88 -11.19
N ALA A 507 -31.10 -31.81 -12.53
CA ALA A 507 -30.50 -30.72 -13.29
C ALA A 507 -31.11 -29.37 -12.92
N THR A 508 -32.45 -29.31 -12.85
CA THR A 508 -33.18 -28.11 -12.41
C THR A 508 -32.78 -27.70 -10.99
N ALA A 509 -32.68 -28.64 -10.06
CA ALA A 509 -32.29 -28.36 -8.67
C ALA A 509 -30.87 -27.77 -8.57
N ILE A 510 -29.94 -28.30 -9.36
CA ILE A 510 -28.53 -27.89 -9.36
C ILE A 510 -28.32 -26.56 -10.08
N GLN A 511 -29.02 -26.33 -11.19
CA GLN A 511 -28.87 -25.14 -12.02
C GLN A 511 -29.58 -23.94 -11.39
N ILE A 512 -30.83 -24.11 -10.97
CA ILE A 512 -31.65 -23.02 -10.41
C ILE A 512 -31.29 -22.76 -8.93
N LYS A 513 -30.84 -23.80 -8.21
CA LYS A 513 -30.44 -23.74 -6.80
C LYS A 513 -31.54 -23.18 -5.89
N ASP A 514 -32.80 -23.51 -6.19
CA ASP A 514 -33.97 -23.09 -5.43
C ASP A 514 -34.83 -24.31 -5.04
N LYS A 515 -35.75 -24.11 -4.09
CA LYS A 515 -36.66 -25.15 -3.61
C LYS A 515 -37.67 -25.50 -4.71
N LEU A 516 -37.52 -26.69 -5.29
CA LEU A 516 -38.42 -27.20 -6.34
C LEU A 516 -39.82 -27.62 -5.85
N ALA A 517 -40.12 -27.47 -4.55
CA ALA A 517 -41.40 -27.86 -3.90
C ALA A 517 -41.87 -29.31 -4.18
N THR A 518 -40.97 -30.17 -4.64
CA THR A 518 -41.19 -31.57 -5.01
C THR A 518 -40.08 -32.43 -4.41
N ALA A 519 -40.39 -33.67 -4.04
CA ALA A 519 -39.43 -34.59 -3.41
C ALA A 519 -39.50 -35.98 -4.03
N TRP A 520 -38.33 -36.60 -4.21
CA TRP A 520 -38.20 -37.99 -4.64
C TRP A 520 -38.00 -38.91 -3.45
N ILE A 521 -38.88 -39.91 -3.30
CA ILE A 521 -38.79 -40.91 -2.25
C ILE A 521 -38.30 -42.23 -2.86
N LEU A 522 -37.03 -42.55 -2.62
CA LEU A 522 -36.39 -43.76 -3.14
C LEU A 522 -36.51 -44.88 -2.11
N GLN A 523 -37.42 -45.83 -2.33
CA GLN A 523 -37.68 -46.97 -1.43
C GLN A 523 -37.20 -48.30 -2.04
N GLY A 524 -36.87 -49.27 -1.20
CA GLY A 524 -36.47 -50.62 -1.62
C GLY A 524 -35.56 -51.32 -0.61
N THR A 525 -35.17 -52.57 -0.90
CA THR A 525 -34.29 -53.38 -0.04
C THR A 525 -32.90 -52.75 0.14
N GLN A 526 -32.15 -53.23 1.14
CA GLN A 526 -30.76 -52.82 1.36
C GLN A 526 -29.88 -53.30 0.21
N GLY A 527 -28.85 -52.52 -0.15
CA GLY A 527 -27.89 -52.88 -1.20
C GLY A 527 -28.23 -52.38 -2.61
N THR A 528 -29.35 -51.67 -2.81
CA THR A 528 -29.74 -51.12 -4.13
C THR A 528 -29.04 -49.81 -4.51
N GLY A 529 -27.86 -49.52 -3.96
CA GLY A 529 -27.05 -48.35 -4.34
C GLY A 529 -27.52 -46.96 -3.84
N LYS A 530 -28.67 -46.84 -3.16
CA LYS A 530 -29.22 -45.55 -2.69
C LYS A 530 -28.24 -44.70 -1.86
N GLY A 531 -27.51 -45.34 -0.93
CA GLY A 531 -26.50 -44.66 -0.11
C GLY A 531 -25.30 -44.19 -0.92
N ILE A 532 -24.79 -45.05 -1.82
CA ILE A 532 -23.67 -44.73 -2.71
C ILE A 532 -24.02 -43.53 -3.60
N PHE A 533 -25.23 -43.51 -4.16
CA PHE A 533 -25.69 -42.38 -4.98
C PHE A 533 -25.72 -41.06 -4.18
N PHE A 534 -26.17 -41.09 -2.92
CA PHE A 534 -26.20 -39.90 -2.08
C PHE A 534 -24.80 -39.45 -1.64
N ASP A 535 -23.98 -40.36 -1.12
CA ASP A 535 -22.70 -40.04 -0.48
C ASP A 535 -21.61 -39.70 -1.50
N ASN A 536 -21.57 -40.41 -2.64
CA ASN A 536 -20.45 -40.32 -3.59
C ASN A 536 -20.76 -39.48 -4.83
N ILE A 537 -22.03 -39.16 -5.11
CA ILE A 537 -22.43 -38.39 -6.31
C ILE A 537 -23.11 -37.08 -5.89
N LEU A 538 -24.24 -37.16 -5.18
CA LEU A 538 -24.99 -35.95 -4.83
C LEU A 538 -24.25 -35.05 -3.84
N THR A 539 -23.64 -35.62 -2.80
CA THR A 539 -22.95 -34.86 -1.75
C THR A 539 -21.76 -34.06 -2.30
N PRO A 540 -20.81 -34.66 -3.06
CA PRO A 540 -19.68 -33.93 -3.64
C PRO A 540 -20.12 -32.83 -4.62
N TRP A 541 -21.23 -33.02 -5.34
CA TRP A 541 -21.76 -32.05 -6.29
C TRP A 541 -22.44 -30.86 -5.62
N SER A 542 -23.15 -31.06 -4.51
CA SER A 542 -24.05 -30.07 -3.91
C SER A 542 -23.39 -28.80 -3.35
N GLY A 543 -22.06 -28.79 -3.22
CA GLY A 543 -21.31 -27.72 -2.56
C GLY A 543 -21.20 -27.93 -1.06
N THR A 544 -20.47 -27.05 -0.38
CA THR A 544 -20.30 -27.09 1.08
C THR A 544 -20.70 -25.76 1.68
N ALA A 545 -20.81 -25.69 3.01
CA ALA A 545 -20.87 -24.39 3.65
C ALA A 545 -19.53 -23.91 4.17
N SER A 546 -19.38 -22.59 4.06
CA SER A 546 -18.28 -21.82 4.60
C SER A 546 -18.13 -22.08 6.11
N GLY A 547 -17.13 -22.87 6.49
CA GLY A 547 -16.54 -22.86 7.83
C GLY A 547 -17.09 -23.83 8.87
N ILE A 548 -17.27 -25.10 8.54
CA ILE A 548 -17.43 -26.11 9.59
C ILE A 548 -16.67 -27.40 9.24
N ALA A 549 -15.44 -27.51 9.75
CA ALA A 549 -14.66 -28.74 9.69
C ALA A 549 -15.14 -29.83 10.69
N ASN A 550 -16.20 -29.62 11.49
CA ASN A 550 -16.62 -30.57 12.55
C ASN A 550 -18.12 -30.55 12.94
N LEU A 551 -19.00 -30.00 12.13
CA LEU A 551 -20.45 -30.26 12.22
C LEU A 551 -20.88 -30.58 10.80
N THR A 552 -21.77 -31.56 10.72
CA THR A 552 -22.43 -32.03 9.51
C THR A 552 -22.66 -30.86 8.55
N PRO A 553 -22.26 -30.95 7.27
CA PRO A 553 -22.50 -29.88 6.29
C PRO A 553 -23.94 -29.41 6.45
N PRO A 554 -24.23 -28.09 6.42
CA PRO A 554 -25.61 -27.66 6.49
C PRO A 554 -26.29 -28.37 5.35
N ARG A 555 -27.20 -29.24 5.76
CA ARG A 555 -27.95 -30.06 4.85
C ARG A 555 -28.67 -29.04 3.98
N CYS A 556 -28.27 -28.91 2.71
CA CYS A 556 -29.30 -28.87 1.68
C CYS A 556 -30.26 -29.98 2.10
N ASP A 557 -31.51 -29.65 2.40
CA ASP A 557 -32.43 -30.47 3.20
C ASP A 557 -32.92 -31.72 2.42
N TRP A 558 -32.00 -32.40 1.74
CA TRP A 558 -32.08 -33.77 1.25
C TRP A 558 -32.13 -34.71 2.47
N ARG A 559 -33.23 -34.69 3.21
CA ARG A 559 -33.47 -35.63 4.29
C ARG A 559 -33.94 -36.95 3.70
N ILE A 560 -33.15 -38.01 3.90
CA ILE A 560 -33.70 -39.37 3.90
C ILE A 560 -34.46 -39.53 5.23
N LEU A 561 -35.79 -39.51 5.18
CA LEU A 561 -36.61 -40.03 6.27
C LEU A 561 -36.42 -41.55 6.29
N ARG A 562 -35.56 -42.04 7.20
CA ARG A 562 -35.49 -43.47 7.50
C ARG A 562 -36.73 -43.83 8.32
N THR A 563 -37.77 -44.37 7.67
CA THR A 563 -38.80 -45.11 8.39
C THR A 563 -38.24 -46.48 8.74
N SER A 564 -37.90 -46.70 10.01
CA SER A 564 -37.66 -48.05 10.53
C SER A 564 -38.99 -48.80 10.53
N SER A 565 -39.21 -49.68 9.55
CA SER A 565 -40.24 -50.70 9.64
C SER A 565 -39.73 -51.81 10.56
N THR A 566 -39.99 -51.71 11.86
CA THR A 566 -40.12 -52.91 12.69
C THR A 566 -41.44 -53.56 12.32
N SER A 567 -41.39 -54.58 11.45
CA SER A 567 -42.43 -55.61 11.38
C SER A 567 -42.16 -56.62 12.50
N GLY A 568 -43.23 -57.03 13.20
CA GLY A 568 -43.20 -57.84 14.41
C GLY A 568 -42.71 -59.27 14.26
#